data_AF-A0A453EIM5-F1
#
_entry.id   AF-A0A453EIM5-F1
#
_cell.length_a   1.000
_cell.length_b   1.000
_cell.length_c   1.000
_cell.angle_alpha   90.00
_cell.angle_beta   90.00
_cell.angle_gamma   90.00
#
_symmetry.space_group_name_H-M   'P 1'
#
loop_
_entity.id
_entity.type
_entity.pdbx_description
1 polymer ?
#
loop_
_entity_poly.entity_id
_entity_poly.type
_entity_poly.pdbx_seq_one_letter_code
_entity_poly.pdbx_strand_id
1 'polypeptide(L)'
;RKRPSTDFLETIQKDVNPSMRAILIDWLVEVAEEYRLVPDTLYLTVNYIDRYLSGNEINRQRLQLLGVACMLIAAKYEEICAPQVEEFCYITDNTYFKDEVLDMEASVLNYLKFEMTAPTAKCFLRRFVRAAQVCDEGSTFAS
;
A
#
# COMPACT_ATOMS: atom_id res chain seq x y z
N ARG A 1 1.40 -5.98 -14.14
CA ARG A 1 0.06 -5.40 -14.41
C ARG A 1 -0.21 -4.41 -13.27
N LYS A 2 -0.50 -3.12 -13.53
CA LYS A 2 -0.62 -2.10 -12.48
C LYS A 2 -1.92 -2.16 -11.66
N ARG A 3 -2.96 -2.79 -12.21
CA ARG A 3 -4.23 -3.03 -11.52
C ARG A 3 -4.44 -4.54 -11.33
N PRO A 4 -4.69 -5.01 -10.10
CA PRO A 4 -5.08 -6.40 -9.84
C PRO A 4 -6.42 -6.71 -10.54
N SER A 5 -6.63 -7.97 -10.91
CA SER A 5 -7.98 -8.43 -11.32
C SER A 5 -8.94 -8.30 -10.14
N THR A 6 -10.26 -8.27 -10.32
CA THR A 6 -11.19 -8.19 -9.18
C THR A 6 -11.39 -9.53 -8.48
N ASP A 7 -11.10 -10.63 -9.17
CA ASP A 7 -11.31 -12.04 -8.79
C ASP A 7 -10.00 -12.77 -8.43
N PHE A 8 -8.90 -12.05 -8.27
CA PHE A 8 -7.58 -12.65 -8.04
C PHE A 8 -7.50 -13.51 -6.76
N LEU A 9 -8.26 -13.15 -5.73
CA LEU A 9 -8.33 -13.92 -4.48
C LEU A 9 -9.03 -15.27 -4.67
N GLU A 10 -9.94 -15.38 -5.64
CA GLU A 10 -10.66 -16.63 -5.92
C GLU A 10 -9.91 -17.50 -6.93
N THR A 11 -9.20 -16.86 -7.86
CA THR A 11 -8.54 -17.55 -8.99
C THR A 11 -7.11 -17.96 -8.69
N ILE A 12 -6.40 -17.22 -7.82
CA ILE A 12 -4.98 -17.47 -7.50
C ILE A 12 -4.83 -18.04 -6.10
N GLN A 13 -5.49 -17.45 -5.10
CA GLN A 13 -5.24 -17.82 -3.71
C GLN A 13 -5.99 -19.09 -3.31
N LYS A 14 -5.28 -20.02 -2.66
CA LYS A 14 -5.87 -21.26 -2.12
C LYS A 14 -6.19 -21.18 -0.61
N ASP A 15 -5.43 -20.38 0.12
CA ASP A 15 -5.49 -20.31 1.59
C ASP A 15 -5.80 -18.89 2.11
N VAL A 16 -5.80 -17.88 1.23
CA VAL A 16 -6.20 -16.50 1.57
C VAL A 16 -7.53 -16.19 0.90
N ASN A 17 -8.43 -15.56 1.65
CA ASN A 17 -9.76 -15.17 1.16
C ASN A 17 -10.01 -13.66 1.38
N PRO A 18 -11.10 -13.10 0.80
CA PRO A 18 -11.43 -11.67 0.94
C PRO A 18 -11.60 -11.19 2.38
N SER A 19 -12.10 -12.03 3.28
CA SER A 19 -12.28 -11.68 4.70
C SER A 19 -10.94 -11.54 5.42
N MET A 20 -9.99 -12.44 5.18
CA MET A 20 -8.63 -12.35 5.74
C MET A 20 -7.91 -11.08 5.26
N ARG A 21 -8.09 -10.71 3.98
CA ARG A 21 -7.59 -9.45 3.43
C ARG A 21 -8.22 -8.25 4.14
N ALA A 22 -9.53 -8.26 4.37
CA ALA A 22 -10.21 -7.17 5.06
C ALA A 22 -9.68 -6.99 6.49
N ILE A 23 -9.50 -8.09 7.23
CA ILE A 23 -8.91 -8.08 8.58
C ILE A 23 -7.48 -7.52 8.56
N LEU A 24 -6.66 -7.93 7.59
CA LEU A 24 -5.31 -7.37 7.44
C LEU A 24 -5.35 -5.86 7.21
N ILE A 25 -6.21 -5.39 6.31
CA ILE A 25 -6.29 -3.96 5.96
C ILE A 25 -6.78 -3.14 7.15
N ASP A 26 -7.77 -3.62 7.89
CA ASP A 26 -8.28 -2.98 9.09
C ASP A 26 -7.15 -2.78 10.12
N TRP A 27 -6.37 -3.85 10.39
CA TRP A 27 -5.20 -3.75 11.25
C TRP A 27 -4.13 -2.77 10.69
N LEU A 28 -3.89 -2.75 9.37
CA LEU A 28 -2.96 -1.79 8.76
C LEU A 28 -3.45 -0.34 8.85
N VAL A 29 -4.76 -0.09 8.95
CA VAL A 29 -5.27 1.25 9.24
C VAL A 29 -4.82 1.69 10.64
N GLU A 30 -4.96 0.82 11.64
CA GLU A 30 -4.50 1.09 13.01
C GLU A 30 -2.99 1.35 13.07
N VAL A 31 -2.19 0.54 12.36
CA VAL A 31 -0.74 0.72 12.26
C VAL A 31 -0.38 2.08 11.63
N ALA A 32 -1.09 2.46 10.56
CA ALA A 32 -0.84 3.74 9.90
C ALA A 32 -1.19 4.93 10.81
N GLU A 33 -2.24 4.81 11.63
CA GLU A 33 -2.63 5.82 12.61
C GLU A 33 -1.60 5.93 13.75
N GLU A 34 -1.14 4.80 14.30
CA GLU A 34 -0.14 4.74 15.37
C GLU A 34 1.17 5.44 14.96
N TYR A 35 1.68 5.13 13.76
CA TYR A 35 2.87 5.76 13.20
C TYR A 35 2.63 7.10 12.50
N ARG A 36 1.37 7.57 12.47
CA ARG A 36 0.95 8.83 11.84
C ARG A 36 1.38 8.95 10.37
N LEU A 37 1.31 7.85 9.64
CA LEU A 37 1.63 7.79 8.22
C LEU A 37 0.62 8.61 7.41
N VAL A 38 1.06 9.18 6.29
CA VAL A 38 0.14 9.89 5.40
C VAL A 38 -0.82 8.90 4.72
N PRO A 39 -2.05 9.32 4.37
CA PRO A 39 -3.01 8.42 3.73
C PRO A 39 -2.52 7.78 2.43
N ASP A 40 -1.67 8.47 1.66
CA ASP A 40 -1.07 7.93 0.44
C ASP A 40 -0.21 6.68 0.72
N THR A 41 0.48 6.62 1.85
CA THR A 41 1.27 5.47 2.30
C THR A 41 0.37 4.24 2.48
N LEU A 42 -0.78 4.39 3.15
CA LEU A 42 -1.74 3.31 3.30
C LEU A 42 -2.34 2.88 1.95
N TYR A 43 -2.68 3.83 1.07
CA TYR A 43 -3.23 3.51 -0.25
C TYR A 43 -2.24 2.72 -1.13
N LEU A 44 -0.96 3.09 -1.10
CA LEU A 44 0.09 2.34 -1.78
C LEU A 44 0.29 0.96 -1.14
N THR A 45 0.26 0.87 0.18
CA THR A 45 0.34 -0.40 0.91
C THR A 45 -0.72 -1.39 0.40
N VAL A 46 -1.99 -0.97 0.36
CA VAL A 46 -3.09 -1.80 -0.15
C VAL A 46 -2.88 -2.15 -1.62
N ASN A 47 -2.41 -1.20 -2.44
CA ASN A 47 -2.10 -1.46 -3.85
C ASN A 47 -1.03 -2.55 -4.02
N TYR A 48 0.03 -2.52 -3.21
CA TYR A 48 1.13 -3.48 -3.27
C TYR A 48 0.67 -4.87 -2.85
N ILE A 49 -0.09 -4.97 -1.76
CA ILE A 49 -0.68 -6.23 -1.28
C ILE A 49 -1.51 -6.88 -2.39
N ASP A 50 -2.45 -6.14 -2.96
CA ASP A 50 -3.37 -6.70 -3.96
C ASP A 50 -2.64 -7.12 -5.24
N ARG A 51 -1.66 -6.32 -5.69
CA ARG A 51 -0.83 -6.67 -6.85
C ARG A 51 -0.02 -7.93 -6.59
N TYR A 52 0.60 -8.04 -5.42
CA TYR A 52 1.41 -9.19 -5.04
C TYR A 52 0.58 -10.47 -5.00
N LEU A 53 -0.55 -10.44 -4.31
CA LEU A 53 -1.51 -11.54 -4.23
C LEU A 53 -2.14 -11.91 -5.58
N SER A 54 -2.11 -11.00 -6.57
CA SER A 54 -2.60 -11.28 -7.92
C SER A 54 -1.68 -12.15 -8.77
N GLY A 55 -0.44 -12.41 -8.33
CA GLY A 55 0.50 -13.24 -9.09
C GLY A 55 1.36 -14.16 -8.24
N ASN A 56 1.22 -14.13 -6.91
CA ASN A 56 1.93 -15.01 -6.00
C ASN A 56 0.94 -15.61 -5.01
N GLU A 57 0.90 -16.93 -4.94
CA GLU A 57 0.22 -17.63 -3.85
C GLU A 57 0.97 -17.37 -2.54
N ILE A 58 0.23 -17.10 -1.47
CA ILE A 58 0.80 -16.98 -0.12
C ILE A 58 0.00 -17.83 0.86
N ASN A 59 0.68 -18.34 1.87
CA ASN A 59 0.04 -18.95 3.02
C ASN A 59 -0.52 -17.85 3.93
N ARG A 60 -1.72 -18.06 4.50
CA ARG A 60 -2.37 -17.11 5.41
C ARG A 60 -1.50 -16.68 6.60
N GLN A 61 -0.61 -17.55 7.08
CA GLN A 61 0.32 -17.26 8.18
C GLN A 61 1.38 -16.20 7.82
N ARG A 62 1.64 -16.00 6.53
CA ARG A 62 2.57 -14.97 6.02
C ARG A 62 1.84 -13.72 5.51
N LEU A 63 0.52 -13.65 5.65
CA LEU A 63 -0.27 -12.53 5.14
C LEU A 63 0.02 -11.23 5.91
N GLN A 64 0.21 -11.30 7.24
CA GLN A 64 0.62 -10.14 8.03
C GLN A 64 2.04 -9.69 7.67
N LEU A 65 2.99 -10.63 7.49
CA LEU A 65 4.35 -10.34 7.00
C LEU A 65 4.33 -9.59 5.65
N LEU A 66 3.47 -10.03 4.70
CA LEU A 66 3.28 -9.34 3.44
C LEU A 66 2.76 -7.91 3.65
N GLY A 67 1.80 -7.74 4.57
CA GLY A 67 1.22 -6.43 4.90
C GLY A 67 2.27 -5.44 5.41
N VAL A 68 3.04 -5.83 6.43
CA VAL A 68 4.08 -4.96 7.00
C VAL A 68 5.22 -4.68 6.02
N ALA A 69 5.61 -5.65 5.20
CA ALA A 69 6.62 -5.43 4.16
C ALA A 69 6.10 -4.45 3.09
N CYS A 70 4.85 -4.58 2.65
CA CYS A 70 4.22 -3.62 1.74
C CYS A 70 4.16 -2.21 2.35
N MET A 71 3.86 -2.09 3.64
CA MET A 71 3.80 -0.80 4.33
C MET A 71 5.18 -0.18 4.51
N LEU A 72 6.20 -0.98 4.86
CA LEU A 72 7.59 -0.53 4.91
C LEU A 72 8.03 0.06 3.57
N ILE A 73 7.72 -0.62 2.46
CA ILE A 73 8.03 -0.12 1.12
C ILE A 73 7.28 1.18 0.82
N ALA A 74 5.98 1.25 1.13
CA ALA A 74 5.19 2.44 0.91
C ALA A 74 5.70 3.63 1.74
N ALA A 75 6.05 3.39 2.99
CA ALA A 75 6.56 4.41 3.89
C ALA A 75 7.92 4.94 3.41
N LYS A 76 8.84 4.06 2.99
CA LYS A 76 10.12 4.47 2.36
C LYS A 76 9.92 5.31 1.09
N TYR A 77 8.78 5.18 0.42
CA TYR A 77 8.49 5.86 -0.84
C TYR A 77 7.78 7.22 -0.65
N GLU A 78 6.80 7.31 0.25
CA GLU A 78 5.98 8.52 0.44
C GLU A 78 6.38 9.39 1.64
N GLU A 79 6.94 8.79 2.70
CA GLU A 79 7.23 9.53 3.93
C GLU A 79 8.56 10.27 3.86
N ILE A 80 8.60 11.47 4.44
CA ILE A 80 9.86 12.21 4.63
C ILE A 80 10.76 11.48 5.62
N CYS A 81 10.16 10.94 6.69
CA CYS A 81 10.80 10.16 7.73
C CYS A 81 10.06 8.83 7.87
N ALA A 82 10.50 7.83 7.11
CA ALA A 82 9.91 6.49 7.18
C ALA A 82 10.30 5.77 8.49
N PRO A 83 9.38 5.00 9.11
CA PRO A 83 9.71 4.13 10.24
C PRO A 83 10.78 3.10 9.87
N GLN A 84 11.60 2.72 10.84
CA GLN A 84 12.63 1.69 10.64
C GLN A 84 12.02 0.29 10.61
N VAL A 85 12.74 -0.68 10.03
CA VAL A 85 12.26 -2.08 9.95
C VAL A 85 12.03 -2.68 11.34
N GLU A 86 12.80 -2.24 12.33
CA GLU A 86 12.67 -2.63 13.74
C GLU A 86 11.31 -2.21 14.33
N GLU A 87 10.74 -1.08 13.90
CA GLU A 87 9.41 -0.64 14.34
C GLU A 87 8.32 -1.58 13.80
N PHE A 88 8.45 -2.03 12.55
CA PHE A 88 7.55 -3.03 11.97
C PHE A 88 7.69 -4.41 12.63
N CYS A 89 8.89 -4.79 13.06
CA CYS A 89 9.07 -6.00 13.87
C CYS A 89 8.34 -5.85 15.22
N TYR A 90 8.51 -4.71 15.88
CA TYR A 90 7.89 -4.41 17.17
C TYR A 90 6.36 -4.43 17.12
N ILE A 91 5.72 -3.77 16.14
CA ILE A 91 4.24 -3.71 16.07
C ILE A 91 3.59 -5.05 15.72
N THR A 92 4.37 -6.01 15.23
CA THR A 92 3.93 -7.40 15.05
C THR A 92 4.17 -8.26 16.30
N ASP A 93 4.36 -7.64 17.47
CA ASP A 93 4.75 -8.31 18.71
C ASP A 93 6.01 -9.17 18.56
N ASN A 94 6.94 -8.75 17.68
CA ASN A 94 8.13 -9.51 17.29
C ASN A 94 7.82 -10.91 16.74
N THR A 95 6.65 -11.08 16.13
CA THR A 95 6.29 -12.32 15.41
C THR A 95 7.25 -12.60 14.26
N TYR A 96 7.81 -11.54 13.66
CA TYR A 96 8.75 -11.64 12.55
C TYR A 96 10.09 -11.03 12.89
N PHE A 97 11.17 -11.68 12.45
CA PHE A 97 12.51 -11.13 12.54
C PHE A 97 12.77 -10.13 11.40
N LYS A 98 13.72 -9.21 11.64
CA LYS A 98 14.16 -8.22 10.66
C LYS A 98 14.46 -8.84 9.29
N ASP A 99 15.19 -9.94 9.26
CA ASP A 99 15.58 -10.60 8.01
C ASP A 99 14.37 -11.12 7.24
N GLU A 100 13.33 -11.62 7.92
CA GLU A 100 12.10 -12.08 7.27
C GLU A 100 11.32 -10.92 6.63
N VAL A 101 11.30 -9.76 7.30
CA VAL A 101 10.66 -8.54 6.76
C VAL A 101 11.44 -8.04 5.54
N LEU A 102 12.77 -8.04 5.59
CA LEU A 102 13.63 -7.62 4.48
C LEU A 102 13.55 -8.59 3.29
N ASP A 103 13.47 -9.89 3.55
CA ASP A 103 13.29 -10.91 2.50
C ASP A 103 11.91 -10.76 1.83
N MET A 104 10.86 -10.50 2.61
CA MET A 104 9.54 -10.22 2.05
C MET A 104 9.54 -8.90 1.27
N GLU A 105 10.18 -7.85 1.78
CA GLU A 105 10.36 -6.58 1.06
C GLU A 105 11.02 -6.81 -0.31
N ALA A 106 12.13 -7.56 -0.34
CA ALA A 106 12.83 -7.89 -1.58
C ALA A 106 11.93 -8.67 -2.55
N SER A 107 11.18 -9.66 -2.05
CA SER A 107 10.22 -10.42 -2.87
C SER A 107 9.15 -9.53 -3.51
N VAL A 108 8.56 -8.63 -2.71
CA VAL A 108 7.53 -7.69 -3.17
C VAL A 108 8.11 -6.74 -4.23
N LEU A 109 9.26 -6.11 -3.97
CA LEU A 109 9.90 -5.19 -4.91
C LEU A 109 10.25 -5.86 -6.25
N ASN A 110 10.79 -7.08 -6.20
CA ASN A 110 11.11 -7.87 -7.38
C ASN A 110 9.86 -8.18 -8.21
N TYR A 111 8.77 -8.58 -7.56
CA TYR A 111 7.52 -8.86 -8.24
C TYR A 111 6.87 -7.59 -8.84
N LEU A 112 6.88 -6.49 -8.09
CA LEU A 112 6.37 -5.20 -8.56
C LEU A 112 7.24 -4.57 -9.64
N LYS A 113 8.45 -5.10 -9.88
CA LYS A 113 9.47 -4.54 -10.78
C LYS A 113 9.78 -3.08 -10.48
N PHE A 114 9.76 -2.72 -9.20
CA PHE A 114 9.94 -1.35 -8.72
C PHE A 114 8.93 -0.33 -9.29
N GLU A 115 7.81 -0.79 -9.86
CA GLU A 115 6.71 0.09 -10.26
C GLU A 115 5.89 0.49 -9.02
N MET A 116 6.44 1.41 -8.22
CA MET A 116 5.87 1.85 -6.93
C MET A 116 4.79 2.93 -7.10
N THR A 117 4.69 3.54 -8.28
CA THR A 117 3.68 4.56 -8.55
C THR A 117 2.34 3.94 -8.94
N ALA A 118 1.32 4.22 -8.15
CA ALA A 118 -0.08 4.01 -8.50
C ALA A 118 -0.85 5.34 -8.41
N PRO A 119 -1.76 5.65 -9.35
CA PRO A 119 -2.58 6.85 -9.23
C PRO A 119 -3.50 6.71 -8.00
N THR A 120 -3.20 7.48 -6.94
CA THR A 120 -4.02 7.58 -5.72
C THR A 120 -5.16 8.60 -5.90
N ALA A 121 -6.15 8.61 -5.01
CA ALA A 121 -7.24 9.59 -5.01
C ALA A 121 -6.72 11.04 -5.02
N LYS A 122 -5.60 11.31 -4.35
CA LYS A 122 -4.90 12.61 -4.36
C LYS A 122 -4.44 13.03 -5.75
N CYS A 123 -3.98 12.11 -6.58
CA CYS A 123 -3.59 12.42 -7.97
C CYS A 123 -4.76 13.01 -8.76
N PHE A 124 -5.96 12.48 -8.54
CA PHE A 124 -7.19 12.98 -9.15
C PHE A 124 -7.65 14.29 -8.51
N LEU A 125 -7.68 14.38 -7.18
CA LEU A 125 -8.06 15.61 -6.46
C LEU A 125 -7.20 16.81 -6.89
N ARG A 126 -5.87 16.65 -6.98
CA ARG A 126 -4.98 17.73 -7.46
C ARG A 126 -5.31 18.15 -8.90
N ARG A 127 -5.68 17.21 -9.77
CA ARG A 127 -6.07 17.52 -11.15
C ARG A 127 -7.39 18.28 -11.21
N PHE A 128 -8.35 17.91 -10.37
CA PHE A 128 -9.65 18.59 -10.26
C PHE A 128 -9.52 19.99 -9.66
N VAL A 129 -8.74 20.16 -8.58
CA VAL A 129 -8.50 21.49 -7.98
C VAL A 129 -7.84 22.44 -8.99
N ARG A 130 -6.83 21.97 -9.73
CA ARG A 130 -6.22 22.78 -10.80
C ARG A 130 -7.20 23.13 -11.91
N ALA A 131 -8.08 22.19 -12.30
CA ALA A 131 -9.11 22.46 -13.31
C ALA A 131 -10.15 23.49 -12.80
N ALA A 132 -10.52 23.43 -11.53
CA ALA A 132 -11.43 24.39 -10.91
C ALA A 132 -10.82 25.79 -10.78
N GLN A 133 -9.52 25.90 -10.47
CA GLN A 133 -8.81 27.18 -10.39
C GLN A 133 -8.67 27.87 -11.76
N VAL A 134 -8.51 27.12 -12.84
CA VAL A 134 -8.49 27.66 -14.22
C VAL A 134 -9.84 28.29 -14.62
N CYS A 135 -10.95 27.86 -14.00
CA CYS A 135 -12.27 28.45 -14.26
C CYS A 135 -12.49 29.81 -13.57
N ASP A 136 -11.67 30.18 -12.58
CA ASP A 136 -11.85 31.42 -11.82
C ASP A 136 -11.13 32.62 -12.47
N GLU A 137 -10.01 32.38 -13.15
CA GLU A 137 -9.25 33.43 -13.88
C GLU A 137 -9.91 33.86 -15.21
N GLY A 138 -10.98 33.18 -15.64
CA GLY A 138 -11.75 33.54 -16.83
C GLY A 138 -12.79 34.65 -16.62
N SER A 139 -13.05 35.06 -15.38
CA SER A 139 -14.14 36.00 -15.04
C SER A 139 -13.67 37.43 -14.78
N THR A 140 -12.37 37.74 -14.87
CA THR A 140 -11.83 39.09 -14.61
C THR A 140 -11.45 39.87 -15.87
N PHE A 141 -11.64 39.29 -17.06
CA PHE A 141 -11.41 39.96 -18.35
C PHE A 141 -12.68 39.99 -19.21
N ALA A 142 -13.80 40.45 -18.64
CA ALA A 142 -14.93 40.93 -19.41
C ALA A 142 -15.63 42.05 -18.65
N SER A 143 -15.25 43.29 -19.01
CA SER A 143 -16.00 44.56 -18.98
C SER A 143 -16.59 45.05 -17.65
#